data_AF-A0A4Q7ITW8-F1
#
_entry.id   AF-A0A4Q7ITW8-F1
#
_cell.length_a   1.000
_cell.length_b   1.000
_cell.length_c   1.000
_cell.angle_alpha   90.00
_cell.angle_beta   90.00
_cell.angle_gamma   90.00
#
_symmetry.space_group_name_H-M   'P 1'
#
loop_
_entity.id
_entity.type
_entity.pdbx_description
1 polymer ?
#
loop_
_entity_poly.entity_id
_entity_poly.type
_entity_poly.pdbx_seq_one_letter_code
_entity_poly.pdbx_strand_id
1 'polypeptide(L)'
;MTIPGVGEQVATAVTANVPDPRLFKNSRQFCAWLGLVPRQFTTGGKIRLGRITKRGDKYLRMCLVHGARAVMANLREKEDKVSCWIRELIARRRYLKAAVALAARNARLIWTLMVKQEDYKVIN
;
A
#
# COMPACT_ATOMS: atom_id res chain seq x y z
N MET A 1 -15.38 6.06 8.22
CA MET A 1 -13.97 6.28 8.65
C MET A 1 -13.08 6.12 7.42
N THR A 2 -11.93 6.80 7.34
CA THR A 2 -11.04 6.74 6.16
C THR A 2 -9.79 5.90 6.42
N ILE A 3 -9.24 5.30 5.37
CA ILE A 3 -7.97 4.57 5.46
C ILE A 3 -6.85 5.58 5.74
N PRO A 4 -6.01 5.39 6.78
CA PRO A 4 -4.90 6.30 7.05
C PRO A 4 -3.98 6.45 5.85
N GLY A 5 -3.76 7.69 5.39
CA GLY A 5 -2.95 7.98 4.20
C GLY A 5 -3.69 7.89 2.87
N VAL A 6 -5.01 7.70 2.90
CA VAL A 6 -5.89 7.84 1.74
C VAL A 6 -6.80 9.04 2.00
N GLY A 7 -6.35 10.22 1.56
CA GLY A 7 -7.15 11.44 1.54
C GLY A 7 -7.90 11.59 0.21
N GLU A 8 -8.63 12.70 0.06
CA GLU A 8 -9.45 13.00 -1.13
C GLU A 8 -8.69 12.84 -2.45
N GLN A 9 -7.49 13.42 -2.56
CA GLN A 9 -6.67 13.28 -3.78
C GLN A 9 -6.34 11.83 -4.13
N VAL A 10 -6.01 11.01 -3.13
CA VAL A 10 -5.70 9.59 -3.33
C VAL A 10 -6.97 8.82 -3.69
N ALA A 11 -8.08 9.12 -3.02
CA ALA A 11 -9.38 8.50 -3.28
C ALA A 11 -9.87 8.80 -4.70
N THR A 12 -9.87 10.07 -5.12
CA THR A 12 -10.24 10.50 -6.48
C THR A 12 -9.33 9.86 -7.52
N ALA A 13 -8.01 9.84 -7.29
CA ALA A 13 -7.08 9.20 -8.21
C ALA A 13 -7.40 7.70 -8.38
N VAL A 14 -7.65 7.00 -7.28
CA VAL A 14 -8.03 5.57 -7.28
C VAL A 14 -9.33 5.36 -8.04
N THR A 15 -10.40 6.08 -7.69
CA THR A 15 -11.72 5.92 -8.32
C THR A 15 -11.68 6.23 -9.82
N ALA A 16 -10.89 7.22 -10.24
CA ALA A 16 -10.81 7.63 -11.64
C ALA A 16 -9.97 6.68 -12.52
N ASN A 17 -8.96 6.00 -11.96
CA ASN A 17 -7.96 5.27 -12.76
C ASN A 17 -7.96 3.76 -12.53
N VAL A 18 -8.53 3.27 -11.43
CA VAL A 18 -8.59 1.84 -11.16
C VAL A 18 -9.74 1.22 -11.98
N PRO A 19 -9.47 0.21 -12.82
CA PRO A 19 -10.52 -0.50 -13.54
C PRO A 19 -11.37 -1.34 -12.58
N ASP A 20 -12.36 -2.10 -13.07
CA ASP A 20 -13.14 -3.01 -12.22
C ASP A 20 -12.19 -3.86 -11.33
N PRO A 21 -12.25 -3.71 -9.99
CA PRO A 21 -11.35 -4.38 -9.06
C PRO A 21 -11.46 -5.91 -9.13
N ARG A 22 -12.57 -6.45 -9.66
CA ARG A 22 -12.81 -7.89 -9.85
C ARG A 22 -11.95 -8.49 -10.96
N LEU A 23 -11.34 -7.66 -11.83
CA LEU A 23 -10.36 -8.11 -12.83
C LEU A 23 -9.07 -8.65 -12.19
N PHE A 24 -8.79 -8.30 -10.95
CA PHE A 24 -7.65 -8.83 -10.20
C PHE A 24 -8.08 -10.05 -9.39
N LYS A 25 -7.33 -11.16 -9.52
CA LYS A 25 -7.59 -12.41 -8.78
C LYS A 25 -7.47 -12.25 -7.26
N ASN A 26 -6.62 -11.32 -6.81
CA ASN A 26 -6.42 -11.02 -5.40
C ASN A 26 -5.75 -9.64 -5.21
N SER A 27 -5.76 -9.18 -3.96
CA SER A 27 -5.15 -7.91 -3.54
C SER A 27 -3.64 -7.81 -3.84
N ARG A 28 -2.90 -8.93 -3.93
CA ARG A 28 -1.48 -8.91 -4.29
C ARG A 28 -1.29 -8.58 -5.76
N GLN A 29 -2.14 -9.09 -6.65
CA GLN A 29 -2.13 -8.76 -8.07
C GLN A 29 -2.43 -7.28 -8.29
N PHE A 30 -3.43 -6.73 -7.58
CA PHE A 30 -3.71 -5.29 -7.60
C PHE A 30 -2.50 -4.45 -7.14
N CYS A 31 -1.88 -4.84 -6.04
CA CYS A 31 -0.67 -4.17 -5.53
C CYS A 31 0.51 -4.24 -6.51
N ALA A 32 0.67 -5.36 -7.23
CA ALA A 32 1.68 -5.52 -8.27
C ALA A 32 1.37 -4.65 -9.50
N TRP A 33 0.10 -4.54 -9.90
CA TRP A 33 -0.35 -3.68 -11.00
C TRP A 33 -0.09 -2.19 -10.71
N LEU A 34 -0.24 -1.76 -9.45
CA LEU A 34 0.14 -0.42 -8.99
C LEU A 34 1.66 -0.19 -8.91
N GLY A 35 2.49 -1.20 -9.15
CA GLY A 35 3.95 -1.08 -9.07
C GLY A 35 4.49 -0.93 -7.64
N LEU A 36 3.75 -1.40 -6.64
CA LEU A 36 4.12 -1.36 -5.21
C LEU A 36 4.82 -2.65 -4.72
N VAL A 37 5.05 -3.61 -5.61
CA VAL A 37 5.68 -4.91 -5.31
C VAL A 37 7.10 -4.95 -5.91
N PRO A 38 8.11 -5.46 -5.16
CA PRO A 38 9.45 -5.66 -5.71
C PRO A 38 9.44 -6.73 -6.80
N ARG A 39 10.33 -6.57 -7.79
CA ARG A 39 10.57 -7.62 -8.80
C ARG A 39 11.08 -8.88 -8.10
N GLN A 40 10.56 -10.05 -8.45
CA GLN A 40 11.02 -11.32 -7.90
C GLN A 40 11.91 -12.04 -8.92
N PHE A 41 13.10 -12.46 -8.49
CA PHE A 41 14.02 -13.30 -9.22
C PHE A 41 14.21 -14.59 -8.42
N THR A 42 13.32 -15.56 -8.62
CA THR A 42 13.39 -16.85 -7.91
C THR A 42 13.95 -17.91 -8.85
N THR A 43 15.03 -18.56 -8.43
CA THR A 43 15.68 -19.66 -9.16
C THR A 43 15.99 -20.77 -8.16
N GLY A 44 15.78 -22.03 -8.56
CA GLY A 44 16.11 -23.21 -7.73
C GLY A 44 15.59 -23.14 -6.28
N GLY A 45 14.37 -22.65 -6.06
CA GLY A 45 13.77 -22.52 -4.71
C GLY A 45 14.27 -21.35 -3.85
N LYS A 46 15.27 -20.57 -4.28
CA LYS A 46 15.77 -19.40 -3.54
C LYS A 46 15.05 -18.14 -3.97
N ILE A 47 14.27 -17.54 -3.06
CA ILE A 47 13.56 -16.27 -3.31
C ILE A 47 14.55 -15.10 -3.21
N ARG A 48 14.79 -14.40 -4.32
CA ARG A 48 15.49 -13.10 -4.32
C ARG A 48 14.53 -11.99 -4.74
N LEU A 49 14.37 -10.99 -3.88
CA LEU A 49 13.58 -9.79 -4.16
C LEU A 49 14.50 -8.66 -4.63
N GLY A 50 14.20 -8.10 -5.79
CA GLY A 50 14.90 -6.97 -6.39
C GLY A 50 14.26 -5.62 -6.05
N ARG A 51 14.53 -4.61 -6.89
CA ARG A 51 13.94 -3.27 -6.78
C ARG A 51 12.44 -3.30 -7.12
N ILE A 52 11.71 -2.26 -6.70
CA ILE A 52 10.35 -2.02 -7.20
C ILE A 52 10.38 -1.97 -8.73
N THR A 53 9.45 -2.67 -9.37
CA THR A 53 9.43 -2.79 -10.84
C THR A 53 9.27 -1.44 -11.53
N LYS A 54 8.62 -0.50 -10.83
CA LYS A 54 8.12 0.77 -11.36
C LYS A 54 7.18 0.62 -12.56
N ARG A 55 6.74 -0.60 -12.85
CA ARG A 55 5.72 -0.92 -13.84
C ARG A 55 4.36 -0.77 -13.18
N GLY A 56 3.46 -0.04 -13.82
CA GLY A 56 2.20 0.42 -13.24
C GLY A 56 2.07 1.94 -13.33
N ASP A 57 0.92 2.44 -12.91
CA ASP A 57 0.63 3.88 -12.94
C ASP A 57 1.57 4.65 -11.99
N LYS A 58 2.29 5.63 -12.55
CA LYS A 58 3.25 6.46 -11.80
C LYS A 58 2.53 7.39 -10.82
N TYR A 59 1.39 7.94 -11.21
CA TYR A 59 0.61 8.89 -10.43
C TYR A 59 -0.06 8.19 -9.24
N LEU A 60 -0.78 7.09 -9.46
CA LEU A 60 -1.40 6.31 -8.37
C LEU A 60 -0.37 5.86 -7.33
N ARG A 61 0.77 5.34 -7.79
CA ARG A 61 1.86 4.94 -6.91
C ARG A 61 2.44 6.10 -6.13
N MET A 62 2.65 7.25 -6.78
CA MET A 62 3.10 8.47 -6.11
C MET A 62 2.12 8.88 -5.02
N CYS A 63 0.82 8.99 -5.34
CA CYS A 63 -0.23 9.34 -4.40
C CYS A 63 -0.24 8.40 -3.17
N LEU A 64 -0.20 7.09 -3.39
CA LEU A 64 -0.20 6.10 -2.29
C LEU A 64 1.07 6.17 -1.43
N VAL A 65 2.25 6.37 -2.04
CA VAL A 65 3.52 6.49 -1.29
C VAL A 65 3.59 7.82 -0.53
N HIS A 66 3.11 8.92 -1.10
CA HIS A 66 3.03 10.21 -0.40
C HIS A 66 2.02 10.16 0.76
N GLY A 67 0.86 9.53 0.55
CA GLY A 67 -0.12 9.28 1.60
C GLY A 67 0.46 8.46 2.76
N ALA A 68 1.21 7.40 2.46
CA ALA A 68 1.93 6.62 3.46
C ALA A 68 2.98 7.46 4.21
N ARG A 69 3.75 8.31 3.52
CA ARG A 69 4.71 9.22 4.16
C ARG A 69 4.04 10.22 5.10
N ALA A 70 2.87 10.74 4.73
CA ALA A 70 2.11 11.66 5.58
C ALA A 70 1.65 10.99 6.88
N VAL A 71 1.23 9.71 6.82
CA VAL A 71 0.93 8.91 8.03
C VAL A 71 2.18 8.75 8.88
N MET A 72 3.30 8.34 8.27
CA MET A 72 4.55 8.11 8.97
C MET A 72 5.13 9.37 9.61
N ALA A 73 4.97 10.54 8.98
CA ALA A 73 5.39 11.83 9.54
C ALA A 73 4.54 12.22 10.77
N ASN A 74 3.34 11.66 10.91
CA ASN A 74 2.39 11.97 11.99
C ASN A 74 2.16 10.77 12.94
N LEU A 75 3.20 9.95 13.16
CA LEU A 75 3.14 8.82 14.11
C LEU A 75 3.03 9.30 15.56
N ARG A 76 3.68 10.41 15.94
CA ARG A 76 3.67 11.00 17.30
C ARG A 76 3.74 9.91 18.39
N GLU A 77 2.96 10.06 19.46
CA GLU A 77 2.77 9.08 20.55
C GLU A 77 1.59 8.12 20.30
N LYS A 78 1.19 7.88 19.04
CA LYS A 78 0.08 6.96 18.76
C LYS A 78 0.49 5.50 19.06
N GLU A 79 -0.29 4.80 19.87
CA GLU A 79 0.00 3.41 20.28
C GLU A 79 -0.86 2.37 19.54
N ASP A 80 -1.62 2.77 18.52
CA ASP A 80 -2.43 1.84 17.75
C ASP A 80 -1.55 0.79 17.03
N LYS A 81 -2.13 -0.40 16.79
CA LYS A 81 -1.43 -1.53 16.16
C LYS A 81 -0.74 -1.16 14.85
N VAL A 82 -1.29 -0.23 14.07
CA VAL A 82 -0.70 0.22 12.81
C VAL A 82 0.52 1.09 13.06
N SER A 83 0.42 2.05 13.95
CA SER A 83 1.54 2.92 14.34
C SER A 83 2.71 2.11 14.93
N CYS A 84 2.43 1.14 15.80
CA CYS A 84 3.46 0.23 16.35
C CYS A 84 4.12 -0.61 15.24
N TRP A 85 3.32 -1.24 14.37
CA TRP A 85 3.84 -1.99 13.22
C TRP A 85 4.71 -1.12 12.29
N ILE A 86 4.33 0.14 12.05
CA ILE A 86 5.12 1.08 11.25
C ILE A 86 6.47 1.35 11.92
N ARG A 87 6.49 1.65 13.24
CA ARG A 87 7.74 1.90 13.98
C ARG A 87 8.70 0.69 13.92
N GLU A 88 8.19 -0.51 14.18
CA GLU A 88 8.96 -1.74 14.06
C GLU A 88 9.50 -1.97 12.64
N LEU A 89 8.72 -1.61 11.62
CA LEU A 89 9.14 -1.76 10.23
C LEU A 89 10.21 -0.74 9.84
N ILE A 90 10.11 0.50 10.33
CA ILE A 90 11.16 1.51 10.17
C ILE A 90 12.46 1.01 10.80
N ALA A 91 12.40 0.49 12.03
CA ALA A 91 13.57 -0.04 12.74
C ALA A 91 14.24 -1.18 11.97
N ARG A 92 13.46 -2.12 11.41
CA ARG A 92 14.00 -3.28 10.70
C ARG A 92 14.45 -3.01 9.26
N ARG A 93 13.84 -2.04 8.55
CA ARG A 93 13.96 -1.93 7.07
C ARG A 93 14.25 -0.53 6.54
N ARG A 94 14.33 0.49 7.41
CA ARG A 94 14.49 1.92 7.09
C ARG A 94 13.21 2.58 6.58
N TYR A 95 13.14 3.90 6.76
CA TYR A 95 11.99 4.74 6.48
C TYR A 95 11.38 4.55 5.08
N LEU A 96 12.17 4.64 4.01
CA LEU A 96 11.63 4.55 2.64
C LEU A 96 11.02 3.18 2.32
N LYS A 97 11.59 2.09 2.85
CA LYS A 97 11.02 0.74 2.66
C LYS A 97 9.72 0.59 3.47
N ALA A 98 9.66 1.16 4.66
CA ALA A 98 8.44 1.19 5.47
C ALA A 98 7.31 1.99 4.78
N ALA A 99 7.62 3.11 4.12
CA ALA A 99 6.64 3.90 3.36
C ALA A 99 6.02 3.10 2.21
N VAL A 100 6.85 2.42 1.42
CA VAL A 100 6.36 1.56 0.33
C VAL A 100 5.54 0.38 0.87
N ALA A 101 5.94 -0.20 2.00
CA ALA A 101 5.22 -1.30 2.61
C ALA A 101 3.85 -0.86 3.17
N LEU A 102 3.75 0.32 3.77
CA LEU A 102 2.49 0.91 4.21
C LEU A 102 1.59 1.22 3.00
N ALA A 103 2.14 1.81 1.94
CA ALA A 103 1.40 2.03 0.69
C ALA A 103 0.87 0.72 0.09
N ALA A 104 1.69 -0.34 0.08
CA ALA A 104 1.29 -1.67 -0.37
C ALA A 104 0.19 -2.29 0.52
N ARG A 105 0.25 -2.06 1.84
CA ARG A 105 -0.82 -2.48 2.77
C ARG A 105 -2.12 -1.75 2.49
N ASN A 106 -2.07 -0.43 2.32
CA ASN A 106 -3.25 0.38 1.99
C ASN A 106 -3.84 0.00 0.64
N ALA A 107 -3.03 -0.26 -0.38
CA ALA A 107 -3.49 -0.75 -1.68
C ALA A 107 -4.28 -2.07 -1.55
N ARG A 108 -3.83 -3.00 -0.70
CA ARG A 108 -4.57 -4.25 -0.46
C ARG A 108 -5.90 -4.02 0.26
N LEU A 109 -5.96 -3.05 1.18
CA LEU A 109 -7.20 -2.65 1.86
C LEU A 109 -8.17 -2.00 0.88
N ILE A 110 -7.71 -1.01 0.09
CA ILE A 110 -8.49 -0.36 -0.98
C ILE A 110 -9.13 -1.41 -1.87
N TRP A 111 -8.35 -2.35 -2.41
CA TRP A 111 -8.89 -3.40 -3.27
C TRP A 111 -9.97 -4.24 -2.56
N THR A 112 -9.75 -4.60 -1.30
CA THR A 112 -10.72 -5.41 -0.54
C THR A 112 -12.04 -4.67 -0.38
N LEU A 113 -11.99 -3.37 -0.05
CA LEU A 113 -13.17 -2.54 0.10
C LEU A 113 -13.89 -2.35 -1.23
N MET A 114 -13.15 -2.13 -2.33
CA MET A 114 -13.72 -1.99 -3.67
C MET A 114 -14.40 -3.29 -4.16
N VAL A 115 -13.81 -4.47 -3.89
CA VAL A 115 -14.43 -5.75 -4.28
C VAL A 115 -15.67 -6.04 -3.46
N LYS A 116 -15.62 -5.81 -2.14
CA LYS A 116 -16.71 -6.08 -1.21
C LYS A 116 -17.81 -5.01 -1.21
N GLN A 117 -17.54 -3.84 -1.78
CA GLN A 117 -18.42 -2.67 -1.69
C GLN A 117 -18.74 -2.30 -0.23
N GLU A 118 -17.70 -2.33 0.62
CA GLU A 118 -17.79 -2.06 2.05
C GLU A 118 -17.01 -0.79 2.43
N ASP A 119 -17.48 -0.10 3.46
CA ASP A 119 -16.76 1.01 4.06
C ASP A 119 -15.61 0.54 4.95
N TYR A 120 -14.55 1.36 5.01
CA TYR A 120 -13.42 1.10 5.90
C TYR A 120 -13.83 1.12 7.37
N LYS A 121 -13.49 0.03 8.08
CA LYS A 121 -13.62 -0.12 9.53
C LYS A 121 -12.24 -0.28 10.15
N VAL A 122 -11.99 0.42 11.25
CA VAL A 122 -10.72 0.30 11.99
C VAL A 122 -10.63 -1.11 12.57
N ILE A 123 -9.51 -1.79 12.29
CA ILE A 123 -9.20 -3.09 12.87
C ILE A 123 -8.62 -2.82 14.27
N ASN A 124 -9.43 -3.02 15.32
CA ASN A 124 -9.01 -2.91 16.72
C ASN A 124 -7.98 -3.97 17.09
#